data_AF-A0A815YSE1-F1
#
_entry.id   AF-A0A815YSE1-F1
#
_cell.length_a   1.000
_cell.length_b   1.000
_cell.length_c   1.000
_cell.angle_alpha   90.00
_cell.angle_beta   90.00
_cell.angle_gamma   90.00
#
_symmetry.space_group_name_H-M   'P 1'
#
loop_
_entity.id
_entity.type
_entity.pdbx_description
1 polymer ?
#
loop_
_entity_poly.entity_id
_entity_poly.type
_entity_poly.pdbx_seq_one_letter_code
_entity_poly.pdbx_strand_id
1 'polypeptide(L)'
;GNFAAVLAQRFVDEGYSPKSQVLIYPVLQFFDCMLPSYMKNNAQIFRYGNMADILSIYLNKTITSDILGNNHTTPKVKKQFEKYVDWSLIPSNLRDGRNPVEPNYGSEELYEKVQQALTKDISPLLVDDKHLKKLPPTYIVSVDHDRLRDESFIYAKRLENVGVKVVHHHYEHVFHGAFNFLYGSTGLKVAHIMMNNTVKYLLENI
;
A
#
# COMPACT_ATOMS: atom_id res chain seq x y z
N GLY A 1 -6.45 3.72 -4.51
CA GLY A 1 -6.23 2.27 -4.31
C GLY A 1 -6.89 1.69 -3.07
N ASN A 2 -6.68 2.25 -1.87
CA ASN A 2 -7.10 1.64 -0.59
C ASN A 2 -8.57 1.19 -0.54
N PHE A 3 -9.52 2.10 -0.77
CA PHE A 3 -10.95 1.77 -0.75
C PHE A 3 -11.33 0.60 -1.67
N ALA A 4 -10.71 0.50 -2.85
CA ALA A 4 -10.97 -0.61 -3.77
C ALA A 4 -10.49 -1.96 -3.18
N ALA A 5 -9.33 -1.98 -2.52
CA ALA A 5 -8.83 -3.18 -1.84
C ALA A 5 -9.70 -3.57 -0.64
N VAL A 6 -10.12 -2.59 0.17
CA VAL A 6 -11.02 -2.81 1.32
C VAL A 6 -12.38 -3.34 0.86
N LEU A 7 -12.98 -2.72 -0.16
CA LEU A 7 -14.26 -3.18 -0.71
C LEU A 7 -14.17 -4.56 -1.34
N ALA A 8 -13.07 -4.89 -2.04
CA ALA A 8 -12.87 -6.23 -2.57
C ALA A 8 -12.87 -7.29 -1.46
N GLN A 9 -12.20 -7.00 -0.34
CA GLN A 9 -12.19 -7.88 0.84
C GLN A 9 -13.58 -8.02 1.48
N ARG A 10 -14.29 -6.91 1.67
CA ARG A 10 -15.66 -6.91 2.23
C ARG A 10 -16.64 -7.67 1.34
N PHE A 11 -16.60 -7.44 0.03
CA PHE A 11 -17.45 -8.17 -0.91
C PHE A 11 -17.23 -9.68 -0.84
N VAL A 12 -15.98 -10.12 -0.74
CA VAL A 12 -15.66 -11.54 -0.57
C VAL A 12 -16.16 -12.08 0.78
N ASP A 13 -16.10 -11.29 1.86
CA ASP A 13 -16.67 -11.69 3.16
C ASP A 13 -18.20 -11.82 3.11
N GLU A 14 -18.87 -10.98 2.30
CA GLU A 14 -20.31 -11.02 2.06
C GLU A 14 -20.73 -12.09 1.03
N GLY A 15 -19.77 -12.86 0.50
CA GLY A 15 -20.03 -13.94 -0.46
C GLY A 15 -20.13 -13.49 -1.92
N TYR A 16 -19.85 -12.23 -2.22
CA TYR A 16 -19.71 -11.73 -3.59
C TYR A 16 -18.36 -12.12 -4.19
N SER A 17 -18.29 -12.13 -5.53
CA SER A 17 -17.07 -12.44 -6.28
C SER A 17 -16.83 -11.35 -7.33
N PRO A 18 -16.14 -10.25 -6.96
CA PRO A 18 -15.80 -9.21 -7.92
C PRO A 18 -15.02 -9.79 -9.10
N LYS A 19 -15.19 -9.22 -10.30
CA LYS A 19 -14.47 -9.69 -11.50
C LYS A 19 -12.98 -9.35 -11.48
N SER A 20 -12.66 -8.18 -10.95
CA SER A 20 -11.29 -7.67 -10.84
C SER A 20 -11.22 -6.58 -9.78
N GLN A 21 -10.04 -6.34 -9.22
CA GLN A 21 -9.71 -5.14 -8.45
C GLN A 21 -8.58 -4.36 -9.13
N VAL A 22 -8.75 -3.04 -9.27
CA VAL A 22 -7.78 -2.14 -9.90
C VAL A 22 -7.28 -1.13 -8.87
N LEU A 23 -5.98 -1.19 -8.58
CA LEU A 23 -5.34 -0.48 -7.48
C LEU A 23 -4.32 0.52 -8.01
N ILE A 24 -4.71 1.79 -8.11
CA ILE A 24 -3.80 2.89 -8.44
C ILE A 24 -3.29 3.53 -7.14
N TYR A 25 -1.97 3.55 -6.98
CA TYR A 25 -1.25 4.08 -5.80
C TYR A 25 -1.91 3.69 -4.47
N PRO A 26 -2.04 2.38 -4.17
CA PRO A 26 -2.81 1.97 -3.01
C PRO A 26 -2.03 2.21 -1.71
N VAL A 27 -2.63 2.93 -0.77
CA VAL A 27 -2.29 2.81 0.66
C VAL A 27 -2.85 1.47 1.13
N LEU A 28 -2.02 0.63 1.73
CA LEU A 28 -2.35 -0.76 2.05
C LEU A 28 -2.04 -1.11 3.50
N GLN A 29 -1.13 -0.36 4.16
CA GLN A 29 -0.79 -0.61 5.55
C GLN A 29 -0.30 0.63 6.31
N PHE A 30 -0.53 0.63 7.62
CA PHE A 30 0.06 1.56 8.59
C PHE A 30 0.78 0.83 9.73
N PHE A 31 1.18 -0.42 9.54
CA PHE A 31 1.92 -1.20 10.54
C PHE A 31 3.39 -0.79 10.63
N ASP A 32 4.06 -0.73 9.48
CA ASP A 32 5.46 -0.38 9.32
C ASP A 32 5.60 0.89 8.47
N CYS A 33 5.76 2.02 9.14
CA CYS A 33 6.03 3.32 8.58
C CYS A 33 7.52 3.56 8.23
N MET A 34 8.37 2.53 8.29
CA MET A 34 9.81 2.63 8.07
C MET A 34 10.30 1.93 6.79
N LEU A 35 9.38 1.42 5.95
CA LEU A 35 9.68 0.84 4.63
C LEU A 35 10.70 1.71 3.85
N PRO A 36 11.59 1.12 3.04
CA PRO A 36 12.60 1.87 2.27
C PRO A 36 12.03 3.08 1.51
N SER A 37 10.92 2.89 0.83
CA SER A 37 10.18 3.93 0.09
C SER A 37 9.56 5.03 0.95
N TYR A 38 9.20 4.74 2.21
CA TYR A 38 8.62 5.73 3.13
C TYR A 38 9.70 6.73 3.60
N MET A 39 10.92 6.21 3.77
CA MET A 39 12.08 6.95 4.29
C MET A 39 12.83 7.70 3.19
N LYS A 40 12.68 7.32 1.93
CA LYS A 40 13.21 8.10 0.81
C LYS A 40 12.51 9.46 0.74
N ASN A 41 13.31 10.50 0.52
CA ASN A 41 12.80 11.84 0.24
C ASN A 41 12.20 11.86 -1.17
N ASN A 42 10.95 11.39 -1.29
CA ASN A 42 10.24 11.40 -2.56
C ASN A 42 9.94 12.85 -2.95
N ALA A 43 10.22 13.19 -4.21
CA ALA A 43 9.95 14.52 -4.75
C ALA A 43 8.49 14.89 -4.44
N GLN A 44 8.30 15.85 -3.54
CA GLN A 44 7.01 16.23 -2.97
C GLN A 44 6.18 17.06 -3.96
N ILE A 45 6.10 16.63 -5.23
CA ILE A 45 5.34 17.35 -6.26
C ILE A 45 3.87 17.45 -5.85
N PHE A 46 3.37 16.47 -5.08
CA PHE A 46 2.10 16.56 -4.38
C PHE A 46 2.30 16.46 -2.88
N ARG A 47 1.81 17.47 -2.17
CA ARG A 47 1.87 17.67 -0.72
C ARG A 47 0.95 16.71 0.05
N TYR A 48 0.92 15.44 -0.32
CA TYR A 48 0.46 14.40 0.61
C TYR A 48 1.62 14.25 1.58
N GLY A 49 1.41 14.65 2.84
CA GLY A 49 2.47 14.72 3.83
C GLY A 49 3.09 13.36 4.18
N ASN A 50 3.52 13.19 5.42
CA ASN A 50 4.06 11.91 5.87
C ASN A 50 2.92 10.90 6.18
N MET A 51 3.25 9.68 6.61
CA MET A 51 2.23 8.67 6.92
C MET A 51 1.29 9.07 8.06
N ALA A 52 1.69 9.96 8.97
CA ALA A 52 0.81 10.51 10.00
C ALA A 52 -0.26 11.42 9.38
N ASP A 53 0.12 12.23 8.40
CA ASP A 53 -0.82 13.08 7.65
C ASP A 53 -1.82 12.21 6.87
N ILE A 54 -1.34 11.15 6.22
CA ILE A 54 -2.20 10.21 5.50
C ILE A 54 -3.14 9.52 6.49
N LEU A 55 -2.64 8.96 7.60
CA LEU A 55 -3.48 8.29 8.60
C LEU A 55 -4.50 9.25 9.24
N SER A 56 -4.14 10.53 9.38
CA SER A 56 -5.05 11.56 9.90
C SER A 56 -6.31 11.71 9.06
N ILE A 57 -6.18 11.57 7.73
CA ILE A 57 -7.31 11.59 6.79
C ILE A 57 -8.20 10.36 7.01
N TYR A 58 -7.59 9.17 7.12
CA TYR A 58 -8.34 7.91 7.30
C TYR A 58 -9.11 7.85 8.62
N LEU A 59 -8.52 8.38 9.71
CA LEU A 59 -9.12 8.35 11.04
C LEU A 59 -9.90 9.62 11.38
N ASN A 60 -9.96 10.59 10.46
CA ASN A 60 -10.56 11.91 10.66
C ASN A 60 -10.14 12.58 11.98
N LYS A 61 -8.83 12.52 12.29
CA LYS A 61 -8.23 13.11 13.51
C LYS A 61 -6.76 13.39 13.30
N THR A 62 -6.20 14.36 14.00
CA THR A 62 -4.77 14.66 13.94
C THR A 62 -3.94 13.54 14.57
N ILE A 63 -3.03 12.96 13.79
CA ILE A 63 -2.06 11.97 14.25
C ILE A 63 -0.68 12.63 14.36
N THR A 64 0.02 12.37 15.46
CA THR A 64 1.37 12.90 15.67
C THR A 64 2.39 12.17 14.81
N SER A 65 3.51 12.83 14.53
CA SER A 65 4.62 12.24 13.77
C SER A 65 5.32 11.08 14.48
N ASP A 66 4.96 10.79 15.74
CA ASP A 66 5.51 9.67 16.51
C ASP A 66 5.30 8.31 15.81
N ILE A 67 4.25 8.18 15.00
CA ILE A 67 3.98 6.94 14.25
C ILE A 67 5.04 6.66 13.17
N LEU A 68 5.77 7.69 12.70
CA LEU A 68 6.77 7.53 11.63
C LEU A 68 7.94 6.65 12.09
N GLY A 69 8.20 6.62 13.39
CA GLY A 69 9.17 5.70 14.00
C GLY A 69 8.58 4.34 14.37
N ASN A 70 7.36 4.00 13.96
CA ASN A 70 6.63 2.81 14.41
C ASN A 70 6.36 2.75 15.92
N ASN A 71 6.25 3.90 16.59
CA ASN A 71 5.97 3.93 18.04
C ASN A 71 4.55 3.51 18.39
N HIS A 72 3.63 3.47 17.42
CA HIS A 72 2.23 3.08 17.63
C HIS A 72 2.01 1.56 17.55
N THR A 73 3.04 0.78 17.29
CA THR A 73 2.99 -0.69 17.35
C THR A 73 3.83 -1.16 18.53
N THR A 74 3.20 -1.81 19.51
CA THR A 74 3.88 -2.36 20.70
C THR A 74 4.63 -3.64 20.34
N PRO A 75 5.58 -4.12 21.16
CA PRO A 75 6.29 -5.39 20.89
C PRO A 75 5.36 -6.58 20.59
N LYS A 76 4.24 -6.67 21.32
CA LYS A 76 3.22 -7.70 21.10
C LYS A 76 2.56 -7.56 19.74
N VAL A 77 2.19 -6.33 19.35
CA VAL A 77 1.57 -6.02 18.06
C VAL A 77 2.57 -6.24 16.91
N LYS A 78 3.84 -5.87 17.09
CA LYS A 78 4.91 -6.13 16.11
C LYS A 78 5.00 -7.63 15.80
N LYS A 79 5.13 -8.46 16.83
CA LYS A 79 5.15 -9.92 16.69
C LYS A 79 3.88 -10.49 16.02
N GLN A 80 2.73 -9.87 16.24
CA GLN A 80 1.47 -10.32 15.65
C GLN A 80 1.40 -10.05 14.13
N PHE A 81 1.89 -8.89 13.69
CA PHE A 81 1.69 -8.39 12.33
C PHE A 81 2.93 -8.45 11.43
N GLU A 82 4.13 -8.71 11.97
CA GLU A 82 5.39 -8.77 11.20
C GLU A 82 5.32 -9.71 9.98
N LYS A 83 4.59 -10.83 10.12
CA LYS A 83 4.41 -11.80 9.02
C LYS A 83 3.70 -11.23 7.79
N TYR A 84 2.95 -10.14 7.93
CA TYR A 84 2.17 -9.56 6.82
C TYR A 84 2.99 -8.56 6.01
N VAL A 85 4.00 -7.92 6.62
CA VAL A 85 4.83 -6.88 6.02
C VAL A 85 6.27 -7.39 5.90
N ASP A 86 6.46 -8.39 5.05
CA ASP A 86 7.77 -9.01 4.82
C ASP A 86 8.58 -8.24 3.76
N TRP A 87 9.67 -7.60 4.20
CA TRP A 87 10.57 -6.85 3.32
C TRP A 87 11.31 -7.74 2.31
N SER A 88 11.37 -9.05 2.51
CA SER A 88 11.97 -10.00 1.55
C SER A 88 11.22 -10.00 0.22
N LEU A 89 9.94 -9.62 0.24
CA LEU A 89 9.06 -9.51 -0.92
C LEU A 89 9.27 -8.22 -1.73
N ILE A 90 10.09 -7.29 -1.23
CA ILE A 90 10.52 -6.10 -1.96
C ILE A 90 11.69 -6.47 -2.89
N PRO A 91 11.69 -6.03 -4.17
CA PRO A 91 12.82 -6.22 -5.07
C PRO A 91 14.15 -5.82 -4.43
N SER A 92 15.19 -6.64 -4.59
CA SER A 92 16.48 -6.46 -3.89
C SER A 92 17.16 -5.14 -4.19
N ASN A 93 17.04 -4.63 -5.42
CA ASN A 93 17.55 -3.33 -5.84
C ASN A 93 16.81 -2.14 -5.22
N LEU A 94 15.62 -2.35 -4.65
CA LEU A 94 14.81 -1.31 -4.03
C LEU A 94 14.98 -1.24 -2.51
N ARG A 95 15.57 -2.28 -1.90
CA ARG A 95 15.95 -2.32 -0.48
C ARG A 95 17.18 -1.45 -0.22
N ASP A 96 17.27 -0.86 0.97
CA ASP A 96 18.32 0.09 1.34
C ASP A 96 19.30 -0.44 2.41
N GLY A 97 19.30 -1.77 2.61
CA GLY A 97 20.20 -2.44 3.56
C GLY A 97 19.78 -2.33 5.03
N ARG A 98 18.71 -1.59 5.34
CA ARG A 98 18.12 -1.59 6.69
C ARG A 98 17.32 -2.87 6.92
N ASN A 99 17.23 -3.27 8.18
CA ASN A 99 16.41 -4.39 8.59
C ASN A 99 14.96 -3.94 8.84
N PRO A 100 13.98 -4.86 8.74
CA PRO A 100 12.63 -4.64 9.22
C PRO A 100 12.58 -4.22 10.70
N VAL A 101 11.43 -3.68 11.11
CA VAL A 101 11.16 -3.08 12.43
C VAL A 101 11.76 -3.86 13.60
N GLU A 102 12.53 -3.17 14.45
CA GLU A 102 13.03 -3.72 15.72
C GLU A 102 11.86 -4.04 16.68
N PRO A 103 11.79 -5.23 17.27
CA PRO A 103 10.59 -5.69 17.99
C PRO A 103 10.46 -5.14 19.41
N ASN A 104 11.45 -4.39 19.91
CA ASN A 104 11.65 -4.15 21.35
C ASN A 104 11.16 -2.78 21.86
N TYR A 105 10.43 -2.01 21.06
CA TYR A 105 9.92 -0.69 21.44
C TYR A 105 8.48 -0.47 20.96
N GLY A 106 7.84 0.59 21.46
CA GLY A 106 6.46 0.97 21.14
C GLY A 106 5.71 1.48 22.37
N SER A 107 4.75 2.38 22.16
CA SER A 107 3.94 3.00 23.20
C SER A 107 2.55 2.38 23.24
N GLU A 108 2.17 1.82 24.39
CA GLU A 108 0.81 1.31 24.64
C GLU A 108 -0.23 2.44 24.50
N GLU A 109 0.07 3.64 25.03
CA GLU A 109 -0.82 4.81 24.93
C GLU A 109 -1.05 5.20 23.47
N LEU A 110 0.00 5.21 22.64
CA LEU A 110 -0.13 5.55 21.23
C LEU A 110 -0.88 4.45 20.47
N TYR A 111 -0.61 3.18 20.77
CA TYR A 111 -1.35 2.05 20.20
C TYR A 111 -2.85 2.16 20.50
N GLU A 112 -3.25 2.40 21.75
CA GLU A 112 -4.67 2.57 22.12
C GLU A 112 -5.35 3.68 21.30
N LYS A 113 -4.62 4.79 21.07
CA LYS A 113 -5.11 5.91 20.26
C LYS A 113 -5.28 5.55 18.78
N VAL A 114 -4.43 4.71 18.19
CA VAL A 114 -4.43 4.49 16.72
C VAL A 114 -4.57 3.04 16.27
N GLN A 115 -4.91 2.10 17.15
CA GLN A 115 -5.05 0.67 16.83
C GLN A 115 -5.98 0.38 15.63
N GLN A 116 -6.96 1.25 15.36
CA GLN A 116 -7.84 1.17 14.18
C GLN A 116 -7.05 1.19 12.86
N ALA A 117 -5.87 1.83 12.85
CA ALA A 117 -4.96 1.85 11.71
C ALA A 117 -4.54 0.45 11.27
N LEU A 118 -4.54 -0.54 12.17
CA LEU A 118 -4.11 -1.92 11.90
C LEU A 118 -5.27 -2.85 11.53
N THR A 119 -6.49 -2.33 11.43
CA THR A 119 -7.65 -3.11 10.98
C THR A 119 -7.61 -3.28 9.46
N LYS A 120 -8.21 -4.36 8.94
CA LYS A 120 -8.31 -4.59 7.49
C LYS A 120 -9.06 -3.49 6.72
N ASP A 121 -9.89 -2.72 7.43
CA ASP A 121 -10.66 -1.60 6.85
C ASP A 121 -9.82 -0.35 6.60
N ILE A 122 -8.62 -0.26 7.19
CA ILE A 122 -7.65 0.82 6.99
C ILE A 122 -6.38 0.29 6.33
N SER A 123 -5.91 -0.87 6.80
CA SER A 123 -4.72 -1.58 6.33
C SER A 123 -5.10 -2.93 5.70
N PRO A 124 -5.64 -2.95 4.46
CA PRO A 124 -6.08 -4.18 3.78
C PRO A 124 -4.94 -5.18 3.54
N LEU A 125 -3.67 -4.79 3.68
CA LEU A 125 -2.54 -5.72 3.63
C LEU A 125 -2.49 -6.65 4.85
N LEU A 126 -3.06 -6.26 5.99
CA LEU A 126 -2.95 -6.97 7.28
C LEU A 126 -4.02 -8.05 7.45
N VAL A 127 -4.20 -8.88 6.42
CA VAL A 127 -5.12 -10.02 6.41
C VAL A 127 -4.39 -11.32 6.12
N ASP A 128 -4.91 -12.43 6.61
CA ASP A 128 -4.32 -13.75 6.40
C ASP A 128 -4.36 -14.19 4.92
N ASP A 129 -3.38 -15.00 4.53
CA ASP A 129 -3.25 -15.55 3.18
C ASP A 129 -4.48 -16.36 2.74
N LYS A 130 -5.18 -17.00 3.68
CA LYS A 130 -6.47 -17.68 3.43
C LYS A 130 -7.55 -16.73 2.94
N HIS A 131 -7.53 -15.48 3.40
CA HIS A 131 -8.45 -14.44 2.97
C HIS A 131 -7.98 -13.85 1.63
N LEU A 132 -6.68 -13.55 1.49
CA LEU A 132 -6.11 -13.06 0.22
C LEU A 132 -6.39 -14.00 -0.96
N LYS A 133 -6.33 -15.32 -0.74
CA LYS A 133 -6.60 -16.33 -1.79
C LYS A 133 -7.98 -16.20 -2.43
N LYS A 134 -8.94 -15.61 -1.73
CA LYS A 134 -10.31 -15.42 -2.21
C LYS A 134 -10.48 -14.15 -3.05
N LEU A 135 -9.47 -13.29 -3.09
CA LEU A 135 -9.55 -12.01 -3.78
C LEU A 135 -9.55 -12.18 -5.30
N PRO A 136 -10.17 -11.24 -6.03
CA PRO A 136 -10.26 -11.30 -7.47
C PRO A 136 -8.90 -11.08 -8.13
N PRO A 137 -8.76 -11.38 -9.44
CA PRO A 137 -7.65 -10.89 -10.24
C PRO A 137 -7.37 -9.41 -9.96
N THR A 138 -6.10 -9.09 -9.75
CA THR A 138 -5.67 -7.80 -9.21
C THR A 138 -4.74 -7.11 -10.18
N TYR A 139 -5.04 -5.86 -10.53
CA TYR A 139 -4.13 -4.98 -11.24
C TYR A 139 -3.62 -3.88 -10.31
N ILE A 140 -2.31 -3.70 -10.26
CA ILE A 140 -1.65 -2.74 -9.36
C ILE A 140 -0.80 -1.79 -10.18
N VAL A 141 -0.89 -0.50 -9.88
CA VAL A 141 -0.06 0.56 -10.43
C VAL A 141 0.73 1.20 -9.29
N SER A 142 2.06 1.14 -9.38
CA SER A 142 2.97 1.88 -8.51
C SER A 142 4.05 2.60 -9.33
N VAL A 143 4.73 3.55 -8.71
CA VAL A 143 5.78 4.37 -9.34
C VAL A 143 6.98 4.49 -8.41
N ASP A 144 8.13 4.86 -8.96
CA ASP A 144 9.41 4.88 -8.25
C ASP A 144 9.47 5.87 -7.08
N HIS A 145 9.07 7.12 -7.32
CA HIS A 145 9.08 8.20 -6.35
C HIS A 145 7.73 8.30 -5.63
N ASP A 146 7.40 7.23 -4.91
CA ASP A 146 6.18 7.08 -4.12
C ASP A 146 6.48 6.35 -2.82
N ARG A 147 5.92 6.85 -1.71
CA ARG A 147 5.99 6.16 -0.41
C ARG A 147 5.26 4.82 -0.50
N LEU A 148 4.15 4.76 -1.23
CA LEU A 148 3.30 3.56 -1.30
C LEU A 148 3.89 2.44 -2.19
N ARG A 149 5.12 2.63 -2.68
CA ARG A 149 5.76 1.71 -3.63
C ARG A 149 6.00 0.34 -3.02
N ASP A 150 6.65 0.27 -1.86
CA ASP A 150 7.10 -1.03 -1.33
C ASP A 150 5.93 -1.87 -0.83
N GLU A 151 4.92 -1.26 -0.21
CA GLU A 151 3.70 -1.98 0.18
C GLU A 151 2.93 -2.53 -1.03
N SER A 152 3.02 -1.87 -2.19
CA SER A 152 2.45 -2.38 -3.45
C SER A 152 3.16 -3.66 -3.89
N PHE A 153 4.49 -3.73 -3.79
CA PHE A 153 5.26 -4.95 -4.09
C PHE A 153 4.95 -6.09 -3.11
N ILE A 154 4.90 -5.78 -1.81
CA ILE A 154 4.57 -6.77 -0.76
C ILE A 154 3.18 -7.36 -1.03
N TYR A 155 2.17 -6.51 -1.28
CA TYR A 155 0.81 -6.97 -1.53
C TYR A 155 0.69 -7.77 -2.83
N ALA A 156 1.30 -7.29 -3.92
CA ALA A 156 1.37 -8.02 -5.18
C ALA A 156 1.93 -9.43 -4.95
N LYS A 157 3.08 -9.52 -4.27
CA LYS A 157 3.75 -10.80 -4.08
C LYS A 157 2.99 -11.74 -3.17
N ARG A 158 2.36 -11.23 -2.11
CA ARG A 158 1.50 -12.03 -1.23
C ARG A 158 0.29 -12.60 -1.97
N LEU A 159 -0.35 -11.80 -2.83
CA LEU A 159 -1.46 -12.27 -3.69
C LEU A 159 -1.00 -13.37 -4.67
N GLU A 160 0.13 -13.16 -5.35
CA GLU A 160 0.71 -14.17 -6.24
C GLU A 160 1.01 -15.49 -5.51
N ASN A 161 1.62 -15.41 -4.33
CA ASN A 161 2.02 -16.58 -3.54
C ASN A 161 0.83 -17.46 -3.12
N VAL A 162 -0.36 -16.87 -3.01
CA VAL A 162 -1.61 -17.60 -2.69
C VAL A 162 -2.42 -17.99 -3.93
N GLY A 163 -1.90 -17.71 -5.13
CA GLY A 163 -2.48 -18.10 -6.42
C GLY A 163 -3.47 -17.11 -7.03
N VAL A 164 -3.55 -15.88 -6.51
CA VAL A 164 -4.33 -14.80 -7.16
C VAL A 164 -3.58 -14.34 -8.40
N LYS A 165 -4.29 -14.14 -9.51
CA LYS A 165 -3.72 -13.56 -10.73
C LYS A 165 -3.42 -12.08 -10.48
N VAL A 166 -2.16 -11.69 -10.59
CA VAL A 166 -1.72 -10.30 -10.39
C VAL A 166 -1.05 -9.78 -11.65
N VAL A 167 -1.40 -8.55 -12.03
CA VAL A 167 -0.64 -7.75 -12.98
C VAL A 167 -0.18 -6.50 -12.25
N HIS A 168 1.11 -6.42 -11.94
CA HIS A 168 1.70 -5.26 -11.27
C HIS A 168 2.53 -4.47 -12.26
N HIS A 169 2.04 -3.30 -12.67
CA HIS A 169 2.82 -2.33 -13.44
C HIS A 169 3.48 -1.33 -12.51
N HIS A 170 4.79 -1.48 -12.37
CA HIS A 170 5.66 -0.50 -11.73
C HIS A 170 6.30 0.40 -12.80
N TYR A 171 6.18 1.72 -12.64
CA TYR A 171 6.75 2.69 -13.57
C TYR A 171 7.97 3.37 -12.95
N GLU A 172 9.15 3.04 -13.48
CA GLU A 172 10.43 3.59 -13.04
C GLU A 172 10.57 5.07 -13.40
N HIS A 173 11.30 5.82 -12.58
CA HIS A 173 11.54 7.27 -12.72
C HIS A 173 10.29 8.16 -12.72
N VAL A 174 9.14 7.63 -12.29
CA VAL A 174 7.87 8.36 -12.21
C VAL A 174 7.56 8.75 -10.77
N PHE A 175 6.84 9.87 -10.59
CA PHE A 175 6.42 10.37 -9.28
C PHE A 175 4.95 10.10 -8.97
N HIS A 176 4.62 10.03 -7.68
CA HIS A 176 3.25 9.82 -7.21
C HIS A 176 2.29 10.87 -7.77
N GLY A 177 1.17 10.43 -8.33
CA GLY A 177 0.15 11.32 -8.91
C GLY A 177 0.36 11.64 -10.39
N ALA A 178 1.45 11.19 -11.03
CA ALA A 178 1.69 11.37 -12.47
C ALA A 178 0.52 10.86 -13.35
N PHE A 179 -0.28 9.92 -12.85
CA PHE A 179 -1.48 9.38 -13.52
C PHE A 179 -2.50 10.47 -13.88
N ASN A 180 -2.54 11.57 -13.11
CA ASN A 180 -3.51 12.65 -13.29
C ASN A 180 -3.11 13.67 -14.38
N PHE A 181 -1.90 13.57 -14.94
CA PHE A 181 -1.37 14.54 -15.90
C PHE A 181 -1.63 14.11 -17.35
N LEU A 182 -2.90 13.90 -17.70
CA LEU A 182 -3.29 13.43 -19.03
C LEU A 182 -3.42 14.55 -20.07
N TYR A 183 -3.67 15.79 -19.65
CA TYR A 183 -4.03 16.87 -20.56
C TYR A 183 -3.42 18.20 -20.13
N GLY A 184 -3.52 19.20 -21.01
CA GLY A 184 -3.03 20.55 -20.76
C GLY A 184 -1.52 20.70 -20.94
N SER A 185 -1.00 21.87 -20.57
CA SER A 185 0.42 22.21 -20.69
C SER A 185 1.34 21.35 -19.82
N THR A 186 0.78 20.61 -18.87
CA THR A 186 1.50 19.69 -17.97
C THR A 186 1.29 18.22 -18.34
N GLY A 187 0.65 17.91 -19.48
CA GLY A 187 0.41 16.54 -19.94
C GLY A 187 1.70 15.72 -20.03
N LEU A 188 1.71 14.56 -19.39
CA LEU A 188 2.85 13.64 -19.35
C LEU A 188 2.61 12.45 -20.27
N LYS A 189 3.58 12.13 -21.13
CA LYS A 189 3.56 10.91 -21.95
C LYS A 189 3.35 9.65 -21.10
N VAL A 190 3.99 9.59 -19.94
CA VAL A 190 3.87 8.45 -19.03
C VAL A 190 2.46 8.31 -18.45
N ALA A 191 1.73 9.40 -18.22
CA ALA A 191 0.33 9.34 -17.78
C ALA A 191 -0.55 8.62 -18.81
N HIS A 192 -0.36 8.94 -20.10
CA HIS A 192 -1.07 8.24 -21.18
C HIS A 192 -0.71 6.76 -21.27
N ILE A 193 0.56 6.40 -21.09
CA ILE A 193 1.00 4.99 -21.06
C ILE A 193 0.32 4.26 -19.89
N MET A 194 0.34 4.85 -18.70
CA MET A 194 -0.30 4.28 -17.52
C MET A 194 -1.81 4.08 -17.72
N MET A 195 -2.49 5.07 -18.31
CA MET A 195 -3.91 5.00 -18.62
C MET A 195 -4.18 3.90 -19.65
N ASN A 196 -3.44 3.86 -20.75
CA ASN A 196 -3.60 2.84 -21.80
C ASN A 196 -3.39 1.43 -21.26
N ASN A 197 -2.38 1.21 -20.42
CA ASN A 197 -2.13 -0.08 -19.78
C ASN A 197 -3.29 -0.49 -18.85
N THR A 198 -3.85 0.48 -18.12
CA THR A 198 -5.02 0.24 -17.24
C THR A 198 -6.25 -0.11 -18.07
N VAL A 199 -6.55 0.65 -19.12
CA VAL A 199 -7.67 0.38 -20.04
C VAL A 199 -7.51 -0.98 -20.71
N LYS A 200 -6.31 -1.30 -21.20
CA LYS A 200 -6.02 -2.61 -21.80
C LYS A 200 -6.31 -3.75 -20.82
N TYR A 201 -5.83 -3.65 -19.58
CA TYR A 201 -6.13 -4.64 -18.56
C TYR A 201 -7.64 -4.80 -18.34
N LEU A 202 -8.37 -3.69 -18.23
CA LEU A 202 -9.83 -3.73 -18.03
C LEU A 202 -10.55 -4.44 -19.19
N LEU A 203 -10.20 -4.10 -20.44
CA LEU A 203 -10.78 -4.71 -21.64
C LEU A 203 -10.50 -6.22 -21.75
N GLU A 204 -9.41 -6.70 -21.18
CA GLU A 204 -9.02 -8.11 -21.21
C GLU A 204 -9.62 -8.93 -20.04
N ASN A 205 -10.13 -8.27 -18.99
CA ASN A 205 -10.45 -8.93 -17.72
C ASN A 205 -11.85 -8.62 -17.14
N ILE A 206 -12.66 -7.79 -17.79
CA ILE A 206 -14.04 -7.45 -17.38
C ILE A 206 -14.99 -7.67 -18.54
#